data_AF-A0A151RFS2-F1
#
_entry.id   AF-A0A151RFS2-F1
#
_cell.length_a   1.000
_cell.length_b   1.000
_cell.length_c   1.000
_cell.angle_alpha   90.00
_cell.angle_beta   90.00
_cell.angle_gamma   90.00
#
_symmetry.space_group_name_H-M   'P 1'
#
loop_
_entity.id
_entity.type
_entity.pdbx_description
1 polymer ?
#
loop_
_entity_poly.entity_id
_entity_poly.type
_entity_poly.pdbx_seq_one_letter_code
_entity_poly.pdbx_strand_id
1 'polypeptide(L)'
;MGLIKEIHEGGLIGHFGVDKTLSFIKERFYWPHMRVGVQRYCSKCIACLQAKSKVMPHGLYTPLPIASTPWVDISMDFILGLLRT
;
A
#
# COMPACT_ATOMS: atom_id res chain seq x y z
N MET A 1 -7.24 -9.99 21.60
CA MET A 1 -6.85 -8.91 20.67
C MET A 1 -5.51 -8.27 21.03
N GLY A 2 -5.19 -8.08 22.33
CA GLY A 2 -3.91 -7.49 22.76
C GLY A 2 -2.66 -8.19 22.23
N LEU A 3 -2.60 -9.53 22.26
CA LEU A 3 -1.44 -10.29 21.75
C LEU A 3 -1.14 -10.04 20.26
N ILE A 4 -2.16 -10.08 19.41
CA ILE A 4 -1.98 -9.84 17.96
C ILE A 4 -1.53 -8.39 17.73
N LYS A 5 -2.11 -7.45 18.47
CA LYS A 5 -1.71 -6.04 18.43
C LYS A 5 -0.25 -5.85 18.82
N GLU A 6 0.20 -6.46 19.91
CA GLU A 6 1.57 -6.32 20.39
C GLU A 6 2.60 -6.90 19.40
N ILE A 7 2.31 -8.04 18.80
CA ILE A 7 3.20 -8.65 17.80
C ILE A 7 3.10 -7.94 16.44
N HIS A 8 1.96 -7.33 16.11
CA HIS A 8 1.79 -6.58 14.86
C HIS A 8 2.30 -5.15 14.94
N GLU A 9 2.14 -4.46 16.06
CA GLU A 9 2.36 -3.01 16.21
C GLU A 9 3.41 -2.69 17.29
N GLY A 10 4.03 -3.71 17.90
CA GLY A 10 5.01 -3.51 18.96
C GLY A 10 6.16 -2.63 18.48
N GLY A 11 6.58 -1.68 19.33
CA GLY A 11 7.54 -0.63 18.95
C GLY A 11 8.89 -1.11 18.43
N LEU A 12 9.31 -2.34 18.79
CA LEU A 12 10.51 -3.00 18.25
C LEU A 12 10.23 -3.94 17.07
N ILE A 13 8.96 -4.31 16.87
CA ILE A 13 8.55 -5.43 16.03
C ILE A 13 8.00 -4.93 14.68
N GLY A 14 7.51 -3.69 14.59
CA GLY A 14 7.08 -3.09 13.33
C GLY A 14 5.85 -3.77 12.72
N HIS A 15 5.15 -3.04 11.84
CA HIS A 15 3.87 -3.42 11.22
C HIS A 15 3.93 -4.67 10.32
N PHE A 16 4.16 -5.84 10.91
CA PHE A 16 4.38 -7.09 10.20
C PHE A 16 3.16 -7.59 9.43
N GLY A 17 3.43 -8.19 8.28
CA GLY A 17 2.40 -8.89 7.50
C GLY A 17 1.88 -10.15 8.22
N VAL A 18 0.75 -10.66 7.74
CA VAL A 18 0.00 -11.77 8.34
C VAL A 18 0.89 -12.97 8.66
N ASP A 19 1.73 -13.40 7.72
CA ASP A 19 2.53 -14.62 7.90
C ASP A 19 3.61 -14.46 8.96
N LYS A 20 4.26 -13.29 9.03
CA LYS A 20 5.29 -13.00 10.03
C LYS A 20 4.68 -12.84 11.42
N THR A 21 3.57 -12.11 11.55
CA THR A 21 2.82 -12.03 12.80
C THR A 21 2.36 -13.41 13.26
N LEU A 22 1.86 -14.26 12.35
CA LEU A 22 1.43 -15.62 12.67
C LEU A 22 2.61 -16.50 13.12
N SER A 23 3.78 -16.38 12.50
CA SER A 23 4.99 -17.11 12.88
C SER A 23 5.38 -16.82 14.32
N PHE A 24 5.46 -15.54 14.70
CA PHE A 24 5.81 -15.13 16.08
C PHE A 24 4.79 -15.62 17.11
N ILE A 25 3.50 -15.54 16.80
CA ILE A 25 2.47 -16.03 17.71
C ILE A 25 2.64 -17.55 17.93
N LYS A 26 2.93 -18.30 16.87
CA LYS A 26 3.07 -19.77 16.92
C LYS A 26 4.28 -20.26 17.72
N GLU A 27 5.26 -19.42 18.00
CA GLU A 27 6.41 -19.80 18.84
C GLU A 27 6.01 -20.13 20.28
N ARG A 28 4.94 -19.50 20.77
CA ARG A 28 4.55 -19.57 22.19
C ARG A 28 3.08 -19.88 22.42
N PHE A 29 2.23 -19.71 21.41
CA PHE A 29 0.79 -19.84 21.56
C PHE A 29 0.16 -20.63 20.42
N TYR A 30 -0.93 -21.32 20.74
CA TYR A 30 -1.75 -22.03 19.77
C TYR A 30 -3.24 -21.91 20.13
N TRP A 31 -4.09 -21.72 19.11
CA TRP A 31 -5.53 -21.88 19.21
C TRP A 31 -6.13 -22.22 17.83
N PRO A 32 -7.35 -22.75 17.74
CA PRO A 32 -7.98 -22.99 16.43
C PRO A 32 -8.19 -21.70 15.63
N HIS A 33 -7.94 -21.74 14.32
CA HIS A 33 -8.19 -20.63 13.38
C HIS A 33 -7.44 -19.31 13.66
N MET A 34 -6.27 -19.34 14.29
CA MET A 34 -5.45 -18.13 14.58
C MET A 34 -5.22 -17.24 13.36
N ARG A 35 -4.97 -17.86 12.19
CA ARG A 35 -4.73 -17.15 10.94
C ARG A 35 -5.87 -16.20 10.59
N VAL A 36 -7.12 -16.60 10.83
CA VAL A 36 -8.30 -15.76 10.56
C VAL A 36 -8.30 -14.52 11.45
N GLY A 37 -7.97 -14.69 12.73
CA GLY A 37 -7.84 -13.58 13.68
C GLY A 37 -6.71 -12.62 13.30
N VAL A 38 -5.54 -13.16 12.97
CA VAL A 38 -4.37 -12.36 12.54
C VAL A 38 -4.66 -11.60 11.25
N GLN A 39 -5.21 -12.28 10.24
CA GLN A 39 -5.57 -11.66 8.97
C GLN A 39 -6.61 -10.55 9.17
N ARG A 40 -7.65 -10.80 9.97
CA ARG A 40 -8.67 -9.79 10.30
C ARG A 40 -8.04 -8.58 10.97
N TYR A 41 -7.11 -8.78 11.90
CA TYR A 41 -6.42 -7.69 12.57
C TYR A 41 -5.55 -6.87 11.61
N CYS A 42 -4.61 -7.53 10.90
CA CYS A 42 -3.71 -6.86 9.95
C CYS A 42 -4.47 -6.13 8.84
N SER A 43 -5.61 -6.67 8.37
CA SER A 43 -6.45 -6.03 7.33
C SER A 43 -7.10 -4.72 7.79
N LYS A 44 -7.24 -4.52 9.10
CA LYS A 44 -7.87 -3.34 9.71
C LYS A 44 -6.86 -2.34 10.27
N CYS A 45 -5.56 -2.65 10.23
CA CYS A 45 -4.53 -1.74 10.73
C CYS A 45 -4.41 -0.52 9.80
N ILE A 46 -4.76 0.66 10.30
CA ILE A 46 -4.79 1.91 9.54
C ILE A 46 -3.40 2.27 9.01
N ALA A 47 -2.36 2.14 9.85
CA ALA A 47 -0.98 2.42 9.45
C ALA A 47 -0.54 1.52 8.28
N CYS A 48 -0.84 0.22 8.34
CA CYS A 48 -0.58 -0.68 7.21
C CYS A 48 -1.38 -0.32 5.96
N LEU A 49 -2.66 0.06 6.11
CA LEU A 49 -3.52 0.42 4.99
C LEU A 49 -3.05 1.71 4.29
N GLN A 50 -2.53 2.67 5.05
CA GLN A 50 -1.97 3.91 4.52
C GLN A 50 -0.58 3.71 3.90
N ALA A 51 0.26 2.87 4.51
CA ALA A 51 1.61 2.61 4.03
C ALA A 51 1.66 1.68 2.81
N LYS A 52 0.71 0.75 2.69
CA LYS A 52 0.64 -0.14 1.52
C LYS A 52 0.15 0.63 0.30
N SER A 53 1.01 0.74 -0.71
CA SER A 53 0.57 1.17 -2.02
C SER A 53 -0.44 0.15 -2.56
N LYS A 54 -1.65 0.61 -2.84
CA LYS A 54 -2.55 -0.10 -3.74
C LYS A 54 -2.07 0.23 -5.15
N VAL A 55 -1.08 -0.51 -5.64
CA VAL A 55 -0.81 -0.51 -7.08
C VAL A 55 -2.01 -1.19 -7.72
N MET A 56 -3.08 -0.41 -7.90
CA MET A 56 -4.07 -0.78 -8.89
C MET A 56 -3.38 -0.67 -10.24
N PRO A 57 -3.59 -1.60 -11.17
CA PRO A 57 -3.25 -1.32 -12.54
C PRO A 57 -4.03 -0.05 -12.89
N HIS A 58 -3.31 1.07 -13.03
CA HIS A 58 -3.85 2.24 -13.70
C HIS A 58 -4.41 1.68 -14.99
N GLY A 59 -5.74 1.74 -15.16
CA GLY A 59 -6.40 1.09 -16.28
C GLY A 59 -5.76 1.51 -17.61
N LEU A 60 -6.19 0.89 -18.70
CA LEU A 60 -5.68 1.28 -20.02
C LEU A 60 -5.78 2.80 -20.19
N TYR A 61 -4.67 3.44 -20.54
CA TYR A 61 -4.68 4.84 -20.91
C TYR A 61 -5.67 5.03 -22.06
N THR A 62 -6.65 5.89 -21.87
CA THR A 62 -7.52 6.34 -22.96
C THR A 62 -6.81 7.47 -23.68
N PRO A 63 -6.26 7.24 -24.88
CA PRO A 63 -5.59 8.30 -25.62
C PRO A 63 -6.59 9.40 -25.99
N LEU A 64 -6.09 10.63 -26.10
CA LEU A 64 -6.87 11.72 -26.68
C LEU A 64 -7.19 11.39 -28.16
N PRO A 65 -8.33 11.86 -28.68
CA PRO A 65 -8.60 11.81 -30.11
C PRO A 65 -7.48 12.45 -30.93
N ILE A 66 -7.32 12.00 -32.18
CA ILE A 66 -6.36 12.61 -33.11
C ILE A 66 -6.91 13.97 -33.54
N ALA A 67 -6.08 15.01 -33.42
CA ALA A 67 -6.39 16.36 -33.89
C ALA A 67 -6.77 16.34 -35.38
N SER A 68 -7.89 16.97 -35.73
CA SER A 68 -8.41 16.96 -37.10
C SER A 68 -7.68 17.94 -38.03
N THR A 69 -7.19 19.06 -37.49
CA THR A 69 -6.43 20.08 -38.22
C THR A 69 -5.33 20.68 -37.34
N PRO A 70 -4.31 21.34 -37.92
CA PRO A 70 -3.28 22.02 -37.14
C PRO A 70 -3.87 23.03 -36.16
N TRP A 71 -3.25 23.18 -34.99
CA TRP A 71 -3.59 24.16 -33.95
C TRP A 71 -4.92 23.94 -33.20
N VAL A 72 -5.56 22.78 -33.36
CA VAL A 72 -6.80 22.45 -32.62
C VAL A 72 -6.52 21.95 -31.21
N ASP A 73 -5.51 21.10 -31.04
CA ASP A 73 -5.11 20.55 -29.75
C ASP A 73 -3.72 21.08 -29.38
N ILE A 74 -3.61 21.81 -28.27
CA ILE A 74 -2.37 22.43 -27.79
C ILE A 74 -2.10 21.94 -26.37
N SER A 75 -0.99 21.23 -26.17
CA SER A 75 -0.48 20.85 -24.84
C SER A 75 0.73 21.70 -24.47
N MET A 76 0.82 22.15 -23.22
CA MET A 76 1.95 22.91 -22.69
C MET A 76 2.42 22.29 -21.38
N ASP A 77 3.73 22.24 -21.18
CA ASP A 77 4.36 21.82 -19.93
C ASP A 77 5.58 22.72 -19.63
N PHE A 78 5.97 22.79 -18.35
CA PHE A 78 7.07 23.64 -17.89
C PHE A 78 8.30 22.81 -17.57
N ILE A 79 9.43 23.21 -18.14
CA ILE A 79 10.74 22.67 -17.73
C ILE A 79 11.21 23.48 -16.52
N LEU A 80 11.36 22.80 -15.39
CA LEU A 80 11.91 23.38 -14.16
C LEU A 80 13.41 23.04 -14.03
N GLY A 81 14.14 23.83 -13.24
CA GLY A 81 15.54 23.52 -12.87
C GLY A 81 16.61 23.92 -13.90
N LEU A 82 16.29 24.83 -14.82
CA LEU A 82 17.30 25.39 -15.72
C LEU A 82 18.34 26.21 -14.92
N LEU A 83 19.62 26.04 -15.28
CA LEU A 83 20.72 26.83 -14.72
C LEU A 83 20.43 28.32 -14.94
N ARG A 84 20.56 29.11 -13.87
CA ARG A 84 20.51 30.57 -13.98
C ARG A 84 21.81 31.02 -14.62
N THR A 85 21.72 31.66 -15.78
CA THR A 85 22.85 32.37 -16.42
C THR A 85 23.05 33.74 -15.80
#